data_AF-A0A965LLE7-F1
#
_entry.id   AF-A0A965LLE7-F1
#
_cell.length_a   1.000
_cell.length_b   1.000
_cell.length_c   1.000
_cell.angle_alpha   90.00
_cell.angle_beta   90.00
_cell.angle_gamma   90.00
#
_symmetry.space_group_name_H-M   'P 1'
#
loop_
_entity.id
_entity.type
_entity.pdbx_description
1 polymer ?
#
loop_
_entity_poly.entity_id
_entity_poly.type
_entity_poly.pdbx_seq_one_letter_code
_entity_poly.pdbx_strand_id
1 'polypeptide(L)'
;MFKVPFVVFMLISNLLTATVIGITTPKEISTQKAPEAKSYVMVEPPMASLATLPAKKRLVIPPDAECPQWWQTAVDAGWAIKELPTLDMIMYRESRCLPKALNSDDPNTVDGIKGSLGLTQLNAFWVKSTTYYPKGYLQSQNAVNNIRDLYDPYLNLLSALEVWKYGQDKHGCGWYAWATSCK
;
A
#
# COMPACT_ATOMS: atom_id res chain seq x y z
N MET A 1 -4.33 -62.20 -22.85
CA MET A 1 -3.58 -62.13 -21.58
C MET A 1 -4.30 -61.13 -20.68
N PHE A 2 -5.02 -61.64 -19.69
CA PHE A 2 -5.81 -60.90 -18.71
C PHE A 2 -5.10 -60.97 -17.35
N LYS A 3 -5.05 -59.84 -16.62
CA LYS A 3 -4.85 -59.67 -15.15
C LYS A 3 -4.38 -58.22 -14.91
N VAL A 4 -4.94 -57.37 -14.04
CA VAL A 4 -5.94 -57.51 -12.96
C VAL A 4 -6.52 -56.10 -12.68
N PRO A 5 -7.82 -55.93 -12.40
CA PRO A 5 -8.32 -54.88 -11.53
C PRO A 5 -8.60 -55.49 -10.15
N PHE A 6 -8.22 -54.82 -9.06
CA PHE A 6 -8.70 -55.19 -7.73
C PHE A 6 -9.08 -53.94 -6.94
N VAL A 7 -10.39 -53.77 -6.82
CA VAL A 7 -11.06 -52.90 -5.86
C VAL A 7 -11.22 -53.72 -4.57
N VAL A 8 -10.88 -53.15 -3.42
CA VAL A 8 -11.50 -53.56 -2.14
C VAL A 8 -11.93 -52.29 -1.40
N PHE A 9 -13.25 -52.21 -1.23
CA PHE A 9 -14.01 -51.36 -0.34
C PHE A 9 -13.99 -51.94 1.09
N MET A 10 -13.95 -51.05 2.11
CA MET A 10 -14.63 -51.09 3.42
C MET A 10 -13.77 -50.35 4.46
N LEU A 11 -14.10 -49.09 4.80
CA LEU A 11 -15.05 -48.66 5.85
C LEU A 11 -14.67 -49.13 7.26
N ILE A 12 -14.13 -48.22 8.08
CA ILE A 12 -14.58 -48.04 9.47
C ILE A 12 -14.54 -46.53 9.81
N SER A 13 -15.70 -46.07 10.26
CA SER A 13 -16.03 -44.77 10.82
C SER A 13 -15.20 -44.43 12.06
N ASN A 14 -14.77 -43.17 12.18
CA ASN A 14 -14.66 -42.51 13.49
C ASN A 14 -14.78 -41.00 13.31
N LEU A 15 -16.04 -40.55 13.33
CA LEU A 15 -16.44 -39.17 13.48
C LEU A 15 -16.18 -38.76 14.95
N LEU A 16 -15.04 -38.10 15.22
CA LEU A 16 -14.82 -37.39 16.48
C LEU A 16 -15.18 -35.92 16.25
N THR A 17 -16.46 -35.60 16.46
CA THR A 17 -16.92 -34.22 16.66
C THR A 17 -16.39 -33.74 18.02
N ALA A 18 -15.30 -32.99 18.03
CA ALA A 18 -14.89 -32.25 19.20
C ALA A 18 -15.75 -30.98 19.30
N THR A 19 -16.89 -31.08 19.98
CA THR A 19 -17.66 -29.92 20.44
C THR A 19 -16.87 -29.26 21.56
N VAL A 20 -16.14 -28.19 21.23
CA VAL A 20 -15.57 -27.30 22.25
C VAL A 20 -16.71 -26.48 22.83
N ILE A 21 -17.25 -26.93 23.96
CA ILE A 21 -18.13 -26.12 24.80
C ILE A 21 -17.22 -25.14 25.53
N GLY A 22 -17.11 -23.92 24.98
CA GLY A 22 -16.50 -22.80 25.69
C GLY A 22 -17.37 -22.45 26.89
N ILE A 23 -16.99 -22.91 28.08
CA ILE A 23 -17.57 -22.48 29.34
C ILE A 23 -17.13 -21.03 29.55
N THR A 24 -18.02 -20.08 29.32
CA THR A 24 -17.81 -18.70 29.75
C THR A 24 -17.90 -18.66 31.28
N THR A 25 -16.76 -18.61 31.95
CA THR A 25 -16.69 -18.28 33.37
C THR A 25 -17.32 -16.89 33.57
N PRO A 26 -18.25 -16.70 34.52
CA PRO A 26 -18.69 -15.38 34.91
C PRO A 26 -17.49 -14.59 35.42
N LYS A 27 -17.27 -13.41 34.84
CA LYS A 27 -16.26 -12.46 35.32
C LYS A 27 -16.67 -12.01 36.72
N GLU A 28 -15.91 -12.40 37.74
CA GLU A 28 -16.04 -11.85 39.09
C GLU A 28 -15.90 -10.33 39.02
N ILE A 29 -16.96 -9.63 39.42
CA ILE A 29 -16.93 -8.19 39.67
C ILE A 29 -16.22 -8.03 41.02
N SER A 30 -14.90 -7.88 40.94
CA SER A 30 -14.09 -7.44 42.08
C SER A 30 -14.59 -6.08 42.53
N THR A 31 -15.25 -6.03 43.68
CA THR A 31 -15.61 -4.79 44.38
C THR A 31 -14.31 -4.13 44.84
N GLN A 32 -13.73 -3.27 43.99
CA GLN A 32 -12.59 -2.47 44.41
C GLN A 32 -13.07 -1.44 45.42
N LYS A 33 -12.60 -1.61 46.66
CA LYS A 33 -12.70 -0.64 47.74
C LYS A 33 -12.12 0.69 47.26
N ALA A 34 -12.91 1.76 47.41
CA ALA A 34 -12.50 3.12 47.04
C ALA A 34 -11.19 3.50 47.77
N PRO A 35 -10.17 4.00 47.05
CA PRO A 35 -8.96 4.46 47.69
C PRO A 35 -9.24 5.73 48.51
N GLU A 36 -8.72 5.75 49.72
CA GLU A 36 -8.68 6.88 50.63
C GLU A 36 -8.00 8.08 49.94
N ALA A 37 -8.71 9.21 49.90
CA ALA A 37 -8.26 10.41 49.20
C ALA A 37 -7.03 11.02 49.90
N LYS A 38 -5.84 10.72 49.40
CA LYS A 38 -4.63 11.48 49.72
C LYS A 38 -4.72 12.87 49.11
N SER A 39 -4.50 13.91 49.93
CA SER A 39 -4.33 15.27 49.43
C SER A 39 -2.99 15.39 48.73
N TYR A 40 -3.03 15.65 47.42
CA TYR A 40 -1.84 15.96 46.64
C TYR A 40 -1.67 17.48 46.60
N VAL A 41 -0.49 17.96 46.97
CA VAL A 41 -0.08 19.35 46.75
C VAL A 41 0.07 19.56 45.25
N MET A 42 -0.75 20.43 44.67
CA MET A 42 -0.61 20.83 43.27
C MET A 42 0.66 21.68 43.13
N VAL A 43 1.74 21.07 42.64
CA VAL A 43 2.89 21.83 42.15
C VAL A 43 2.58 22.15 40.68
N GLU A 44 2.41 23.43 40.36
CA GLU A 44 2.25 23.86 38.97
C GLU A 44 3.46 23.39 38.14
N PRO A 45 3.23 22.70 37.02
CA PRO A 45 4.32 22.36 36.11
C PRO A 45 4.96 23.66 35.61
N PRO A 46 6.30 23.73 35.49
CA PRO A 46 6.94 24.87 34.84
C PRO A 46 6.33 25.02 33.45
N MET A 47 5.89 26.23 33.13
CA MET A 47 5.32 26.59 31.83
C MET A 47 6.34 26.23 30.74
N ALA A 48 6.14 25.08 30.10
CA ALA A 48 7.00 24.60 29.04
C ALA A 48 6.93 25.62 27.90
N SER A 49 8.07 26.27 27.62
CA SER A 49 8.22 27.14 26.46
C SER A 49 7.91 26.31 25.21
N LEU A 50 6.90 26.72 24.45
CA LEU A 50 6.58 26.12 23.15
C LEU A 50 7.77 26.37 22.22
N ALA A 51 8.63 25.37 22.07
CA ALA A 51 9.65 25.37 21.04
C ALA A 51 8.93 25.46 19.68
N THR A 52 9.04 26.62 19.03
CA THR A 52 8.48 26.84 17.70
C THR A 52 9.30 25.99 16.73
N LEU A 53 8.73 24.87 16.29
CA LEU A 53 9.34 24.07 15.23
C LEU A 53 9.54 24.96 13.99
N PRO A 54 10.67 24.83 13.28
CA PRO A 54 10.87 25.59 12.05
C PRO A 54 9.73 25.29 11.08
N ALA A 55 9.10 26.34 10.55
CA ALA A 55 8.03 26.20 9.58
C ALA A 55 8.55 25.40 8.37
N LYS A 56 7.92 24.26 8.06
CA LYS A 56 8.22 23.45 6.87
C LYS A 56 8.10 24.37 5.65
N LYS A 57 9.16 24.49 4.85
CA LYS A 57 9.15 25.26 3.61
C LYS A 57 7.99 24.76 2.74
N ARG A 58 7.08 25.67 2.38
CA ARG A 58 5.94 25.35 1.51
C ARG A 58 6.47 24.97 0.12
N LEU A 59 5.94 23.88 -0.43
CA LEU A 59 6.17 23.49 -1.82
C LEU A 59 5.61 24.59 -2.74
N VAL A 60 6.44 25.07 -3.67
CA VAL A 60 6.00 26.02 -4.69
C VAL A 60 5.52 25.22 -5.88
N ILE A 61 4.23 25.33 -6.19
CA ILE A 61 3.59 24.66 -7.33
C ILE A 61 3.46 25.69 -8.45
N PRO A 62 4.01 25.41 -9.65
CA PRO A 62 3.86 26.28 -10.81
C PRO A 62 2.37 26.49 -11.17
N PRO A 63 1.98 27.69 -11.64
CA PRO A 63 0.59 27.98 -11.99
C PRO A 63 0.09 27.19 -13.21
N ASP A 64 1.01 26.66 -14.02
CA ASP A 64 0.79 25.84 -15.21
C ASP A 64 0.94 24.34 -14.94
N ALA A 65 1.03 23.91 -13.68
CA ALA A 65 0.99 22.48 -13.34
C ALA A 65 -0.36 21.87 -13.76
N GLU A 66 -0.31 20.67 -14.33
CA GLU A 66 -1.47 19.94 -14.87
C GLU A 66 -2.26 19.23 -13.76
N CYS A 67 -1.54 18.66 -12.79
CA CYS A 67 -2.08 17.93 -11.65
C CYS A 67 -1.59 18.51 -10.29
N PRO A 68 -1.76 19.83 -10.04
CA PRO A 68 -1.18 20.52 -8.88
C PRO A 68 -1.60 19.92 -7.53
N GLN A 69 -2.81 19.36 -7.46
CA GLN A 69 -3.35 18.74 -6.24
C GLN A 69 -2.54 17.54 -5.73
N TRP A 70 -1.73 16.90 -6.59
CA TRP A 70 -0.96 15.70 -6.23
C TRP A 70 0.51 15.96 -5.91
N TRP A 71 1.00 17.20 -6.08
CA TRP A 71 2.41 17.53 -5.87
C TRP A 71 2.86 17.33 -4.42
N GLN A 72 2.05 17.77 -3.45
CA GLN A 72 2.39 17.57 -2.04
C GLN A 72 2.37 16.08 -1.69
N THR A 73 1.38 15.33 -2.18
CA THR A 73 1.29 13.87 -2.00
C THR A 73 2.50 13.15 -2.59
N ALA A 74 2.99 13.58 -3.76
CA ALA A 74 4.20 13.02 -4.36
C ALA A 74 5.46 13.29 -3.51
N VAL A 75 5.61 14.51 -2.98
CA VAL A 75 6.70 14.84 -2.04
C VAL A 75 6.61 13.99 -0.78
N ASP A 76 5.41 13.82 -0.23
CA ASP A 76 5.19 13.02 0.97
C ASP A 76 5.47 11.52 0.69
N ALA A 77 5.23 11.05 -0.54
CA ALA A 77 5.60 9.71 -1.01
C ALA A 77 7.12 9.55 -1.30
N GLY A 78 7.90 10.63 -1.20
CA GLY A 78 9.37 10.61 -1.32
C GLY A 78 9.94 11.06 -2.67
N TRP A 79 9.12 11.60 -3.58
CA TRP A 79 9.61 12.14 -4.85
C TRP A 79 10.49 13.35 -4.64
N ALA A 80 11.62 13.40 -5.36
CA ALA A 80 12.46 14.59 -5.38
C ALA A 80 11.74 15.72 -6.14
N ILE A 81 11.84 16.95 -5.63
CA ILE A 81 11.16 18.13 -6.21
C ILE A 81 11.50 18.32 -7.69
N LYS A 82 12.75 18.01 -8.09
CA LYS A 82 13.20 18.10 -9.50
C LYS A 82 12.46 17.17 -10.46
N GLU A 83 11.87 16.09 -9.96
CA GLU A 83 11.13 15.11 -10.77
C GLU A 83 9.65 15.45 -10.92
N LEU A 84 9.12 16.35 -10.07
CA LEU A 84 7.69 16.67 -10.04
C LEU A 84 7.14 17.19 -11.37
N PRO A 85 7.84 18.03 -12.16
CA PRO A 85 7.32 18.46 -13.47
C PRO A 85 7.09 17.30 -14.44
N THR A 86 7.97 16.29 -14.45
CA THR A 86 7.79 15.11 -15.31
C THR A 86 6.68 14.20 -14.76
N LEU A 87 6.62 14.02 -13.44
CA LEU A 87 5.57 13.25 -12.79
C LEU A 87 4.18 13.86 -13.04
N ASP A 88 4.07 15.18 -12.95
CA ASP A 88 2.86 15.96 -13.21
C ASP A 88 2.32 15.73 -14.63
N MET A 89 3.20 15.88 -15.63
CA MET A 89 2.90 15.56 -17.02
C MET A 89 2.44 14.10 -17.20
N ILE A 90 3.11 13.14 -16.53
CA ILE A 90 2.73 11.72 -16.60
C ILE A 90 1.35 11.50 -16.01
N MET A 91 1.07 12.00 -14.79
CA MET A 91 -0.24 11.85 -14.18
C MET A 91 -1.36 12.41 -15.07
N TYR A 92 -1.12 13.54 -15.73
CA TYR A 92 -2.09 14.13 -16.64
C TYR A 92 -2.30 13.26 -17.89
N ARG A 93 -1.24 12.76 -18.51
CA ARG A 93 -1.32 11.90 -19.71
C ARG A 93 -1.97 10.55 -19.43
N GLU A 94 -1.61 9.94 -18.31
CA GLU A 94 -1.99 8.57 -17.96
C GLU A 94 -3.42 8.49 -17.39
N SER A 95 -3.84 9.48 -16.60
CA SER A 95 -5.12 9.39 -15.87
C SER A 95 -5.97 10.65 -15.87
N ARG A 96 -5.51 11.75 -16.50
CA ARG A 96 -6.11 13.08 -16.32
C ARG A 96 -6.21 13.46 -14.84
N CYS A 97 -5.19 13.12 -14.06
CA CYS A 97 -5.11 13.32 -12.62
C CYS A 97 -6.18 12.55 -11.80
N LEU A 98 -6.82 11.51 -12.35
CA LEU A 98 -7.89 10.76 -11.68
C LEU A 98 -7.33 9.50 -10.98
N PRO A 99 -7.39 9.43 -9.63
CA PRO A 99 -6.82 8.30 -8.89
C PRO A 99 -7.58 6.99 -9.07
N LYS A 100 -8.81 7.04 -9.59
CA LYS A 100 -9.63 5.84 -9.87
C LYS A 100 -9.58 5.40 -11.35
N ALA A 101 -8.68 5.96 -12.15
CA ALA A 101 -8.50 5.57 -13.54
C ALA A 101 -8.10 4.10 -13.67
N LEU A 102 -8.68 3.41 -14.65
CA LEU A 102 -8.38 2.02 -14.99
C LEU A 102 -8.34 1.89 -16.51
N ASN A 103 -7.21 1.43 -17.05
CA ASN A 103 -7.11 0.98 -18.43
C ASN A 103 -7.18 -0.56 -18.46
N SER A 104 -8.33 -1.11 -18.84
CA SER A 104 -8.58 -2.56 -18.88
C SER A 104 -8.05 -3.28 -20.13
N ASP A 105 -7.52 -2.54 -21.10
CA ASP A 105 -6.99 -3.12 -22.34
C ASP A 105 -5.65 -3.82 -22.11
N ASP A 106 -4.90 -3.36 -21.12
CA ASP A 106 -3.64 -3.96 -20.69
C ASP A 106 -3.82 -5.41 -20.18
N PRO A 107 -2.92 -6.34 -20.55
CA PRO A 107 -3.22 -7.78 -20.50
C PRO A 107 -3.13 -8.43 -19.12
N ASN A 108 -2.48 -7.79 -18.14
CA ASN A 108 -2.18 -8.42 -16.86
C ASN A 108 -3.36 -8.33 -15.88
N THR A 109 -3.60 -9.42 -15.14
CA THR A 109 -4.68 -9.51 -14.15
C THR A 109 -4.13 -9.99 -12.81
N VAL A 110 -4.53 -9.32 -11.72
CA VAL A 110 -4.28 -9.73 -10.33
C VAL A 110 -5.58 -9.55 -9.54
N ASP A 111 -5.97 -10.56 -8.75
CA ASP A 111 -7.18 -10.53 -7.90
C ASP A 111 -8.46 -10.03 -8.59
N GLY A 112 -8.66 -10.48 -9.82
CA GLY A 112 -9.82 -10.15 -10.66
C GLY A 112 -9.78 -8.76 -11.30
N ILE A 113 -8.73 -7.96 -11.07
CA ILE A 113 -8.55 -6.66 -11.71
C ILE A 113 -7.55 -6.79 -12.85
N LYS A 114 -7.99 -6.46 -14.07
CA LYS A 114 -7.18 -6.46 -15.29
C LYS A 114 -6.75 -5.04 -15.65
N GLY A 115 -5.47 -4.86 -15.92
CA GLY A 115 -4.95 -3.68 -16.61
C GLY A 115 -4.02 -2.78 -15.79
N SER A 116 -4.04 -1.48 -16.09
CA SER A 116 -3.23 -0.44 -15.45
C SER A 116 -4.07 0.52 -14.60
N LEU A 117 -3.55 0.90 -13.43
CA LEU A 117 -4.33 1.54 -12.37
C LEU A 117 -3.78 2.89 -11.91
N GLY A 118 -4.71 3.78 -11.57
CA GLY A 118 -4.48 4.98 -10.79
C GLY A 118 -3.75 6.09 -11.54
N LEU A 119 -3.16 7.01 -10.78
CA LEU A 119 -2.65 8.29 -11.27
C LEU A 119 -1.60 8.12 -12.37
N THR A 120 -0.70 7.16 -12.21
CA THR A 120 0.43 6.91 -13.11
C THR A 120 0.25 5.66 -13.99
N GLN A 121 -0.96 5.10 -14.03
CA GLN A 121 -1.30 3.89 -14.80
C GLN A 121 -0.30 2.75 -14.59
N LEU A 122 -0.11 2.35 -13.33
CA LEU A 122 0.76 1.22 -13.01
C LEU A 122 0.09 -0.09 -13.41
N ASN A 123 0.74 -0.82 -14.31
CA ASN A 123 0.28 -2.11 -14.80
C ASN A 123 0.24 -3.16 -13.67
N ALA A 124 -0.81 -3.99 -13.66
CA ALA A 124 -0.98 -5.10 -12.73
C ALA A 124 0.22 -6.06 -12.69
N PHE A 125 1.06 -6.09 -13.74
CA PHE A 125 2.36 -6.78 -13.75
C PHE A 125 3.23 -6.46 -12.53
N TRP A 126 3.28 -5.21 -12.08
CA TRP A 126 4.11 -4.78 -10.95
C TRP A 126 3.68 -5.38 -9.60
N VAL A 127 2.41 -5.79 -9.52
CA VAL A 127 1.79 -6.44 -8.35
C VAL A 127 1.77 -7.97 -8.51
N LYS A 128 1.95 -8.48 -9.74
CA LYS A 128 1.86 -9.90 -10.06
C LYS A 128 3.06 -10.67 -9.51
N SER A 129 2.78 -11.83 -8.91
CA SER A 129 3.81 -12.77 -8.47
C SER A 129 4.67 -13.26 -9.64
N THR A 130 5.98 -13.34 -9.42
CA THR A 130 6.97 -13.87 -10.36
C THR A 130 7.98 -14.76 -9.63
N THR A 131 8.84 -15.46 -10.36
CA THR A 131 9.94 -16.24 -9.77
C THR A 131 10.89 -15.39 -8.93
N TYR A 132 11.14 -14.14 -9.33
CA TYR A 132 12.05 -13.22 -8.62
C TYR A 132 11.36 -12.45 -7.49
N TYR A 133 10.06 -12.19 -7.66
CA TYR A 133 9.23 -11.51 -6.66
C TYR A 133 7.98 -12.36 -6.38
N PRO A 134 8.07 -13.36 -5.49
CA PRO A 134 6.96 -14.28 -5.22
C PRO A 134 5.71 -13.59 -4.68
N LYS A 135 5.87 -12.40 -4.09
CA LYS A 135 4.75 -11.56 -3.63
C LYS A 135 4.32 -10.49 -4.64
N GLY A 136 5.04 -10.32 -5.75
CA GLY A 136 4.97 -9.14 -6.61
C GLY A 136 6.04 -8.10 -6.25
N TYR A 137 6.49 -7.33 -7.25
CA TYR A 137 7.59 -6.38 -7.07
C TYR A 137 7.23 -5.30 -6.05
N LEU A 138 6.07 -4.65 -6.22
CA LEU A 138 5.65 -3.53 -5.37
C LEU A 138 5.37 -3.97 -3.92
N GLN A 139 4.85 -5.19 -3.72
CA GLN A 139 4.69 -5.77 -2.39
C GLN A 139 6.04 -6.07 -1.74
N SER A 140 7.06 -6.44 -2.52
CA SER A 140 8.41 -6.67 -2.00
C SER A 140 9.09 -5.37 -1.55
N GLN A 141 8.68 -4.22 -2.12
CA GLN A 141 9.13 -2.89 -1.68
C GLN A 141 8.26 -2.30 -0.54
N ASN A 142 7.25 -3.02 -0.07
CA ASN A 142 6.24 -2.52 0.89
C ASN A 142 5.48 -1.27 0.38
N ALA A 143 5.35 -1.10 -0.93
CA ALA A 143 4.62 0.04 -1.51
C ALA A 143 3.09 -0.17 -1.49
N VAL A 144 2.65 -1.41 -1.64
CA VAL A 144 1.24 -1.83 -1.58
C VAL A 144 1.12 -3.22 -0.96
N ASN A 145 -0.06 -3.53 -0.41
CA ASN A 145 -0.42 -4.87 0.02
C ASN A 145 -1.14 -5.64 -1.09
N ASN A 146 -1.95 -4.96 -1.90
CA ASN A 146 -2.75 -5.58 -2.96
C ASN A 146 -2.99 -4.60 -4.13
N ILE A 147 -3.52 -5.10 -5.25
CA ILE A 147 -3.73 -4.29 -6.46
C ILE A 147 -4.68 -3.09 -6.27
N ARG A 148 -5.65 -3.17 -5.36
CA ARG A 148 -6.63 -2.07 -5.14
C ARG A 148 -6.00 -0.86 -4.45
N ASP A 149 -4.89 -1.07 -3.75
CA ASP A 149 -4.13 0.00 -3.12
C ASP A 149 -3.60 1.00 -4.17
N LEU A 150 -3.43 0.58 -5.44
CA LEU A 150 -3.04 1.47 -6.53
C LEU A 150 -4.09 2.54 -6.87
N TYR A 151 -5.31 2.44 -6.32
CA TYR A 151 -6.32 3.49 -6.41
C TYR A 151 -6.24 4.54 -5.29
N ASP A 152 -5.36 4.37 -4.32
CA ASP A 152 -5.02 5.39 -3.34
C ASP A 152 -3.94 6.31 -3.94
N PRO A 153 -4.13 7.65 -3.96
CA PRO A 153 -3.17 8.57 -4.55
C PRO A 153 -1.75 8.44 -3.98
N TYR A 154 -1.62 8.32 -2.65
CA TYR A 154 -0.32 8.24 -1.99
C TYR A 154 0.37 6.92 -2.33
N LEU A 155 -0.34 5.79 -2.21
CA LEU A 155 0.24 4.47 -2.51
C LEU A 155 0.54 4.30 -4.01
N ASN A 156 -0.25 4.90 -4.91
CA ASN A 156 0.07 4.92 -6.35
C ASN A 156 1.38 5.70 -6.62
N LEU A 157 1.56 6.87 -6.00
CA LEU A 157 2.76 7.70 -6.19
C LEU A 157 4.00 7.09 -5.52
N LEU A 158 3.83 6.45 -4.36
CA LEU A 158 4.89 5.64 -3.73
C LEU A 158 5.29 4.47 -4.63
N SER A 159 4.31 3.75 -5.18
CA SER A 159 4.55 2.65 -6.12
C SER A 159 5.25 3.12 -7.40
N ALA A 160 4.85 4.27 -7.92
CA ALA A 160 5.49 4.87 -9.10
C ALA A 160 6.94 5.24 -8.81
N LEU A 161 7.24 5.73 -7.60
CA LEU A 161 8.61 5.99 -7.18
C LEU A 161 9.46 4.71 -7.15
N GLU A 162 8.90 3.58 -6.70
CA GLU A 162 9.62 2.30 -6.72
C GLU A 162 9.87 1.79 -8.15
N VAL A 163 8.90 1.94 -9.06
CA VAL A 163 9.11 1.64 -10.49
C VAL A 163 10.14 2.59 -11.11
N TRP A 164 10.14 3.87 -10.72
CA TRP A 164 11.14 4.82 -11.16
C TRP A 164 12.55 4.43 -10.68
N LYS A 165 12.71 4.03 -9.42
CA LYS A 165 13.99 3.51 -8.89
C LYS A 165 14.43 2.27 -9.65
N TYR A 166 13.52 1.33 -9.91
CA TYR A 166 13.81 0.16 -10.75
C TYR A 166 14.34 0.55 -12.12
N GLY A 167 13.69 1.52 -12.79
CA GLY A 167 14.12 2.05 -14.08
C GLY A 167 15.52 2.66 -14.02
N GLN A 168 15.78 3.44 -12.97
CA GLN A 168 17.08 4.05 -12.74
C GLN A 168 18.18 3.00 -12.57
N ASP A 169 17.93 1.96 -11.78
CA ASP A 169 18.90 0.92 -11.46
C ASP A 169 19.13 -0.06 -12.60
N LYS A 170 18.09 -0.40 -13.37
CA LYS A 170 18.16 -1.43 -14.42
C LYS A 170 18.41 -0.88 -15.83
N HIS A 171 17.99 0.35 -16.07
CA HIS A 171 18.02 0.95 -17.41
C HIS A 171 18.77 2.28 -17.45
N GLY A 172 19.33 2.74 -16.32
CA GLY A 172 19.95 4.07 -16.22
C GLY A 172 18.94 5.22 -16.37
N CYS A 173 17.64 4.91 -16.34
CA CYS A 173 16.59 5.85 -16.68
C CYS A 173 15.33 5.57 -15.87
N GLY A 174 15.04 6.39 -14.87
CA GLY A 174 13.87 6.19 -14.01
C GLY A 174 12.52 6.29 -14.73
N TRP A 175 12.46 7.09 -15.80
CA TRP A 175 11.23 7.27 -16.59
C TRP A 175 11.01 6.20 -17.66
N TYR A 176 11.83 5.14 -17.67
CA TYR A 176 11.79 4.06 -18.66
C TYR A 176 10.41 3.40 -18.77
N ALA A 177 9.72 3.15 -17.65
CA ALA A 177 8.43 2.46 -17.64
C ALA A 177 7.29 3.25 -18.33
N TRP A 178 7.44 4.57 -18.49
CA TRP A 178 6.47 5.46 -19.15
C TRP A 178 6.96 5.92 -20.53
N ALA A 179 7.96 5.25 -21.10
CA ALA A 179 8.58 5.57 -22.39
C ALA A 179 8.92 7.07 -22.55
N THR A 180 9.28 7.72 -21.43
CA THR A 180 9.59 9.15 -21.38
C THR A 180 11.11 9.30 -21.33
N SER A 181 11.66 10.27 -22.07
CA SER A 181 13.10 10.48 -22.12
C SER A 181 13.65 10.84 -20.73
N CYS A 182 14.79 10.25 -20.40
CA CYS A 182 15.57 10.68 -19.24
C CYS A 182 16.41 11.90 -19.62
N LYS A 183 16.50 12.84 -18.69
CA LYS A 183 17.27 14.08 -18.81
C LYS A 183 18.59 13.98 -18.05
#